data_AF-A0A2V6ZND2-F1
#
_entry.id   AF-A0A2V6ZND2-F1
#
_cell.length_a   1.000
_cell.length_b   1.000
_cell.length_c   1.000
_cell.angle_alpha   90.00
_cell.angle_beta   90.00
_cell.angle_gamma   90.00
#
_symmetry.space_group_name_H-M   'P 1'
#
loop_
_entity.id
_entity.type
_entity.pdbx_description
1 polymer ?
#
loop_
_entity_poly.entity_id
_entity_poly.type
_entity_poly.pdbx_seq_one_letter_code
_entity_poly.pdbx_strand_id
1 'polypeptide(L)'
;MLGDPAGTVRGKQALRAYFAKALAAAPELKFDLLDVFAGVNSVAVYLRSNVRGLQVEVNELDTEGRIARVLVHHRDPRVQSY
;
A
#
# COMPACT_ATOMS: atom_id res chain seq x y z
N MET A 1 -8.04 0.47 -11.22
CA MET A 1 -8.65 0.88 -9.93
C MET A 1 -9.33 -0.33 -9.30
N LEU A 2 -9.52 -0.35 -7.98
CA LEU A 2 -10.07 -1.49 -7.26
C LEU A 2 -11.50 -1.90 -7.68
N GLY A 3 -12.19 -1.11 -8.51
CA GLY A 3 -13.55 -1.41 -8.99
C GLY A 3 -14.62 -1.30 -7.89
N ASP A 4 -14.23 -1.40 -6.62
CA ASP A 4 -15.04 -1.15 -5.45
C ASP A 4 -14.92 0.32 -5.01
N PRO A 5 -16.04 1.09 -4.99
CA PRO A 5 -16.05 2.47 -4.53
C PRO A 5 -15.67 2.63 -3.05
N ALA A 6 -15.74 1.56 -2.23
CA ALA A 6 -15.26 1.56 -0.85
C ALA A 6 -13.72 1.47 -0.74
N GLY A 7 -13.00 1.23 -1.85
CA GLY A 7 -11.54 1.21 -1.89
C GLY A 7 -10.88 0.13 -1.02
N THR A 8 -11.62 -0.92 -0.64
CA THR A 8 -11.17 -1.91 0.34
C THR A 8 -11.18 -3.32 -0.26
N VAL A 9 -10.09 -4.09 -0.07
CA VAL A 9 -10.05 -5.53 -0.35
C VAL A 9 -10.01 -6.31 0.95
N ARG A 10 -10.88 -7.32 1.10
CA ARG A 10 -10.95 -8.13 2.32
C ARG A 10 -10.66 -9.60 2.03
N GLY A 11 -9.83 -10.21 2.89
CA GLY A 11 -9.51 -11.63 2.83
C GLY A 11 -8.40 -11.99 1.84
N LYS A 12 -7.65 -13.05 2.16
CA LYS A 12 -6.45 -13.48 1.41
C LYS A 12 -6.75 -13.83 -0.05
N GLN A 13 -7.91 -14.44 -0.33
CA GLN A 13 -8.26 -14.83 -1.70
C GLN A 13 -8.48 -13.61 -2.61
N ALA A 14 -9.29 -12.64 -2.17
CA ALA A 14 -9.53 -11.42 -2.93
C ALA A 14 -8.25 -10.60 -3.10
N LEU A 15 -7.42 -10.53 -2.05
CA LEU A 15 -6.14 -9.82 -2.09
C LEU A 15 -5.16 -10.44 -3.10
N ARG A 16 -5.08 -11.77 -3.18
CA ARG A 16 -4.28 -12.47 -4.20
C ARG A 16 -4.77 -12.16 -5.61
N ALA A 17 -6.08 -12.22 -5.84
CA ALA A 17 -6.65 -11.92 -7.15
C ALA A 17 -6.39 -10.45 -7.55
N TYR A 18 -6.45 -9.53 -6.59
CA TYR A 18 -6.13 -8.12 -6.81
C TYR A 18 -4.67 -7.93 -7.22
N PHE A 19 -3.72 -8.48 -6.45
CA PHE A 19 -2.30 -8.34 -6.77
C PHE A 19 -1.91 -9.06 -8.06
N ALA A 20 -2.48 -10.23 -8.36
CA ALA A 20 -2.24 -10.93 -9.62
C ALA A 20 -2.61 -10.05 -10.84
N LYS A 21 -3.77 -9.39 -10.80
CA LYS A 21 -4.20 -8.45 -11.84
C LYS A 21 -3.27 -7.24 -11.93
N ALA A 22 -2.87 -6.68 -10.80
CA ALA A 22 -1.98 -5.52 -10.76
C ALA A 22 -0.58 -5.83 -11.32
N LEU A 23 -0.01 -6.98 -10.96
CA LEU A 23 1.31 -7.43 -11.44
C LEU A 23 1.28 -7.78 -12.94
N ALA A 24 0.21 -8.42 -13.42
CA ALA A 24 0.05 -8.68 -14.85
C ALA A 24 -0.07 -7.39 -15.67
N ALA A 25 -0.74 -6.36 -15.12
CA ALA A 25 -0.90 -5.06 -15.79
C ALA A 25 0.36 -4.18 -15.72
N ALA A 26 1.24 -4.39 -14.75
CA ALA A 26 2.50 -3.66 -14.59
C ALA A 26 3.66 -4.63 -14.28
N PRO A 27 4.17 -5.38 -15.29
CA PRO A 27 5.26 -6.34 -15.10
C PRO A 27 6.55 -5.70 -14.59
N GLU A 28 6.78 -4.45 -14.98
CA GLU A 28 7.94 -3.64 -14.58
C GLU A 28 7.73 -2.90 -13.25
N LEU A 29 6.74 -3.28 -12.45
CA LEU A 29 6.45 -2.63 -11.17
C LEU A 29 7.67 -2.69 -10.25
N LYS A 30 8.15 -1.52 -9.84
CA LYS A 30 9.27 -1.36 -8.91
C LYS A 30 8.88 -0.42 -7.78
N PHE A 31 9.45 -0.69 -6.61
CA PHE A 31 9.30 0.10 -5.42
C PHE A 31 10.67 0.50 -4.89
N ASP A 32 10.88 1.80 -4.68
CA ASP A 32 12.01 2.33 -3.94
C ASP A 32 11.56 2.56 -2.50
N LEU A 33 12.17 1.88 -1.54
CA LEU A 33 11.96 2.15 -0.13
C LEU A 33 12.66 3.45 0.24
N LEU A 34 11.92 4.41 0.78
CA LEU A 34 12.45 5.73 1.15
C LEU A 34 12.69 5.84 2.66
N ASP A 35 11.73 5.40 3.47
CA ASP A 35 11.85 5.42 4.93
C ASP A 35 10.88 4.43 5.60
N VAL A 36 11.13 4.13 6.88
CA VAL A 36 10.31 3.24 7.71
C VAL A 36 10.12 3.84 9.10
N PHE A 37 8.87 3.92 9.56
CA PHE A 37 8.51 4.46 10.87
C PHE A 37 7.86 3.37 11.72
N ALA A 38 8.39 3.15 12.92
CA ALA A 38 7.82 2.21 13.88
C ALA A 38 6.81 2.92 14.80
N GLY A 39 5.60 2.37 14.87
CA GLY A 39 4.61 2.70 15.89
C GLY A 39 4.47 1.57 16.91
N VAL A 40 3.55 1.74 17.88
CA VAL A 40 3.33 0.75 18.94
C VAL A 40 2.81 -0.58 18.38
N ASN A 41 1.80 -0.54 17.50
CA ASN A 41 1.18 -1.72 16.87
C ASN A 41 1.11 -1.61 15.34
N SER A 42 2.02 -0.83 14.75
CA SER A 42 2.03 -0.61 13.31
C SER A 42 3.40 -0.23 12.79
N VAL A 43 3.61 -0.43 11.50
CA VAL A 43 4.78 0.06 10.76
C VAL A 43 4.29 0.87 9.57
N ALA A 44 4.73 2.11 9.45
CA ALA A 44 4.50 2.93 8.27
C ALA A 44 5.71 2.84 7.33
N VAL A 45 5.46 2.51 6.07
CA VAL A 45 6.49 2.38 5.03
C VAL A 45 6.29 3.51 4.04
N TYR A 46 7.28 4.40 3.92
CA TYR A 46 7.29 5.45 2.92
C TYR A 46 8.08 4.96 1.70
N LEU A 47 7.42 4.90 0.55
CA LEU A 47 7.98 4.31 -0.66
C LEU A 47 7.60 5.09 -1.91
N ARG A 48 8.32 4.84 -3.01
CA ARG A 48 8.01 5.32 -4.34
C ARG A 48 7.76 4.16 -5.28
N SER A 49 6.60 4.13 -5.91
CA SER A 49 6.31 3.23 -7.03
C SER A 49 6.56 3.94 -8.36
N ASN A 50 7.17 3.25 -9.33
CA ASN A 50 7.28 3.77 -10.70
C ASN A 50 5.92 3.92 -11.43
N VAL A 51 4.87 3.24 -10.96
CA VAL A 51 3.52 3.29 -11.56
C VAL A 51 2.63 4.35 -10.89
N ARG A 52 2.82 4.61 -9.60
CA ARG A 52 1.89 5.41 -8.78
C ARG A 52 2.53 6.55 -7.99
N GLY A 53 3.84 6.74 -8.09
CA GLY A 53 4.56 7.76 -7.35
C GLY A 53 4.68 7.45 -5.86
N LEU A 54 4.72 8.50 -5.04
CA LEU A 54 4.96 8.44 -3.60
C LEU A 54 3.75 7.92 -2.82
N GLN A 55 4.02 7.02 -1.87
CA GLN A 55 2.99 6.38 -1.04
C GLN A 55 3.48 6.17 0.39
N VAL A 56 2.55 6.22 1.33
CA VAL A 56 2.77 5.77 2.71
C VAL A 56 1.82 4.61 2.98
N GLU A 57 2.37 3.43 3.26
CA GLU A 57 1.61 2.26 3.65
C GLU A 57 1.67 2.08 5.17
N VAL A 58 0.54 2.19 5.85
CA VAL A 58 0.42 1.94 7.29
C VAL A 58 -0.03 0.50 7.48
N ASN A 59 0.84 -0.32 8.04
CA ASN A 59 0.63 -1.75 8.27
C ASN A 59 0.34 -1.97 9.75
N GLU A 60 -0.92 -2.22 10.08
CA GLU A 60 -1.35 -2.52 11.46
C GLU A 60 -1.17 -4.01 11.75
N LEU A 61 -0.60 -4.29 12.92
CA LEU A 61 -0.25 -5.63 13.36
C LEU A 61 -1.31 -6.19 14.32
N ASP A 62 -1.58 -7.49 14.23
CA ASP A 62 -2.31 -8.22 15.25
C ASP A 62 -1.43 -8.52 16.48
N THR A 63 -2.03 -9.17 17.49
CA THR A 63 -1.32 -9.57 18.72
C THR A 63 -0.23 -10.61 18.51
N GLU A 64 -0.18 -11.25 17.34
CA GLU A 64 0.86 -12.21 16.95
C GLU A 64 1.93 -11.55 16.06
N GLY A 65 1.87 -10.23 15.86
CA GLY A 65 2.82 -9.47 15.06
C GLY A 65 2.63 -9.61 13.54
N ARG A 66 1.48 -10.11 13.08
CA ARG A 66 1.17 -10.25 11.64
C ARG A 66 0.38 -9.05 11.14
N ILE A 67 0.55 -8.68 9.87
CA ILE A 67 -0.25 -7.61 9.26
C ILE A 67 -1.72 -8.03 9.18
N ALA A 68 -2.57 -7.30 9.90
CA ALA A 68 -4.02 -7.51 9.93
C ALA A 68 -4.77 -6.52 9.03
N ARG A 69 -4.25 -5.30 8.86
CA ARG A 69 -4.83 -4.26 8.03
C ARG A 69 -3.74 -3.38 7.43
N VAL A 70 -3.94 -2.95 6.18
CA VAL A 70 -3.07 -1.99 5.51
C VAL A 70 -3.90 -0.80 5.04
N LEU A 71 -3.43 0.41 5.32
CA LEU A 71 -3.94 1.64 4.72
C LEU A 71 -2.87 2.22 3.81
N VAL A 72 -3.21 2.40 2.54
CA VAL A 72 -2.31 2.99 1.55
C VAL A 72 -2.73 4.43 1.28
N HIS A 73 -1.82 5.36 1.56
CA HIS A 73 -2.00 6.78 1.27
C HIS A 73 -1.15 7.12 0.04
N HIS A 74 -1.76 7.75 -0.95
CA HIS A 74 -1.05 8.30 -2.10
C HIS A 74 -0.83 9.79 -1.88
N ARG A 75 0.31 10.33 -2.35
CA ARG A 75 0.50 11.78 -2.40
C ARG A 75 -0.63 12.39 -3.21
N ASP A 76 -1.33 13.38 -2.63
CA ASP A 76 -2.31 14.17 -3.37
C ASP A 76 -1.56 15.00 -4.42
N PRO A 77 -1.82 14.81 -5.73
CA PRO A 77 -1.13 15.54 -6.77
C PRO A 77 -1.42 17.06 -6.75
N ARG A 78 -2.46 17.49 -6.02
CA ARG A 78 -2.85 18.90 -5.90
C ARG A 78 -2.08 19.65 -4.81
N VAL A 79 -1.38 18.93 -3.93
CA VAL A 79 -0.61 19.55 -2.85
C VAL A 79 0.84 19.69 -3.30
N GLN A 80 1.28 20.94 -3.52
CA GLN A 80 2.70 21.24 -3.70
C GLN A 80 3.40 21.12 -2.33
N SER A 81 4.48 20.34 -2.28
CA SER A 81 5.39 20.36 -1.15
C SER A 81 6.13 21.70 -1.13
N TYR A 82 6.12 22.38 0.02
CA TYR A 82 6.93 23.56 0.28
C TYR A 82 8.44 23.27 0.18
#